data_AF-A0A848TXX4-F1
#
_entry.id   AF-A0A848TXX4-F1
#
_cell.length_a   1.000
_cell.length_b   1.000
_cell.length_c   1.000
_cell.angle_alpha   90.00
_cell.angle_beta   90.00
_cell.angle_gamma   90.00
#
_symmetry.space_group_name_H-M   'P 1'
#
loop_
_entity.id
_entity.type
_entity.pdbx_description
1 polymer ?
#
loop_
_entity_poly.entity_id
_entity_poly.type
_entity_poly.pdbx_seq_one_letter_code
_entity_poly.pdbx_strand_id
1 'polypeptide(L)'
;MHKYYYSLLLLLIITSCATHKSKYAPLENVNDVPTTKMVSHTIYLIGDAGLSPPNEMNPALKLFKKRLDNAQSNSTAIFLGDNIYPAGMPDKKDDKEAYQAAKNNLDAQLNTLEDFSGKPIFIPGNHDWYTDGLNGLERQQDYIGKKLDNKKVFFPQDGCPIQKIDVSDDVVVIALDTEWYLTKWDKHPSMND
;
A
#
# COMPACT_ATOMS: atom_id res chain seq x y z
N MET A 1 -41.47 -3.16 39.01
CA MET A 1 -40.13 -3.77 38.88
C MET A 1 -39.43 -3.39 37.57
N HIS A 2 -40.07 -3.47 36.39
CA HIS A 2 -39.47 -3.09 35.08
C HIS A 2 -38.86 -1.69 34.99
N LYS A 3 -39.44 -0.67 35.63
CA LYS A 3 -38.94 0.72 35.58
C LYS A 3 -37.52 0.89 36.15
N TYR A 4 -37.18 0.12 37.19
CA TYR A 4 -35.84 0.15 37.80
C TYR A 4 -34.78 -0.56 36.94
N TYR A 5 -35.16 -1.57 36.16
CA TYR A 5 -34.25 -2.23 35.22
C TYR A 5 -33.85 -1.31 34.07
N TYR A 6 -34.77 -0.48 33.57
CA TYR A 6 -34.45 0.54 32.56
C TYR A 6 -33.52 1.62 33.11
N SER A 7 -33.74 2.08 34.35
CA SER A 7 -32.84 3.03 35.01
C SER A 7 -31.45 2.43 35.27
N LEU A 8 -31.37 1.16 35.67
CA LEU A 8 -30.10 0.45 35.87
C LEU A 8 -29.35 0.24 34.55
N LEU A 9 -30.05 -0.12 33.47
CA LEU A 9 -29.46 -0.27 32.14
C LEU A 9 -28.91 1.06 31.62
N LEU A 10 -29.63 2.17 31.81
CA LEU A 10 -29.18 3.50 31.43
C LEU A 10 -27.91 3.91 32.21
N LEU A 11 -27.84 3.56 33.50
CA LEU A 11 -26.68 3.82 34.36
C LEU A 11 -25.43 3.02 33.92
N LEU A 12 -25.62 1.82 33.37
CA LEU A 12 -24.53 0.99 32.85
C LEU A 12 -23.95 1.53 31.53
N ILE A 13 -24.76 2.21 30.72
CA ILE A 13 -24.30 2.79 29.44
C ILE A 13 -23.46 4.05 29.68
N ILE A 14 -23.82 4.87 30.68
CA ILE A 14 -23.08 6.11 31.01
C ILE A 14 -21.79 5.88 31.80
N THR A 15 -21.56 4.67 32.35
CA THR A 15 -20.35 4.34 33.11
C THR A 15 -19.28 3.62 32.29
N SER A 16 -19.48 3.45 30.98
CA SER A 16 -18.46 2.88 30.10
C SER A 16 -17.30 3.86 29.90
N CYS A 17 -16.31 3.81 30.79
CA CYS A 17 -15.04 4.51 30.65
C CYS A 17 -14.20 3.86 29.54
N ALA A 18 -14.39 4.31 28.29
CA ALA A 18 -13.46 4.00 27.22
C ALA A 18 -12.18 4.86 27.37
N THR A 19 -11.01 4.22 27.36
CA THR A 19 -9.74 4.97 27.38
C THR A 19 -9.45 5.50 25.97
N HIS A 20 -9.62 6.80 25.74
CA HIS A 20 -9.37 7.43 24.43
C HIS A 20 -7.89 7.76 24.14
N LYS A 21 -6.98 7.34 25.02
CA LYS A 21 -5.54 7.58 24.87
C LYS A 21 -4.83 6.29 24.48
N SER A 22 -3.96 6.37 23.49
CA SER A 22 -3.05 5.29 23.12
C SER A 22 -2.20 4.89 24.33
N LYS A 23 -2.15 3.59 24.63
CA LYS A 23 -1.31 3.04 25.69
C LYS A 23 0.05 2.70 25.08
N TYR A 24 1.02 3.59 25.28
CA TYR A 24 2.41 3.30 24.96
C TYR A 24 3.11 2.75 26.20
N ALA A 25 4.06 1.84 25.99
CA ALA A 25 5.00 1.50 27.05
C ALA A 25 5.79 2.77 27.44
N PRO A 26 6.07 3.02 28.73
CA PRO A 26 6.92 4.12 29.15
C PRO A 26 8.29 3.99 28.46
N LEU A 27 8.71 5.02 27.72
CA LEU A 27 10.02 5.06 27.05
C LEU A 27 11.18 5.30 28.03
N GLU A 28 10.88 5.48 29.32
CA GLU A 28 11.82 5.87 30.38
C GLU A 28 12.97 4.87 30.60
N ASN A 29 12.92 3.67 30.00
CA ASN A 29 13.98 2.67 30.05
C ASN A 29 14.40 2.11 28.68
N VAL A 30 14.00 2.74 27.58
CA VAL A 30 14.45 2.35 26.24
C VAL A 30 15.71 3.14 25.92
N ASN A 31 16.87 2.55 26.20
CA ASN A 31 18.14 3.10 25.76
C ASN A 31 18.50 2.49 24.41
N ASP A 32 18.71 3.33 23.40
CA ASP A 32 19.30 2.87 22.14
C ASP A 32 20.68 2.29 22.42
N VAL A 33 20.94 1.08 21.92
CA VAL A 33 22.28 0.49 21.99
C VAL A 33 23.14 1.19 20.94
N PRO A 34 24.20 1.93 21.32
CA PRO A 34 25.06 2.58 20.35
C PRO A 34 25.69 1.52 19.44
N THR A 35 25.58 1.70 18.14
CA THR A 35 26.20 0.81 17.15
C THR A 35 27.13 1.60 16.25
N THR A 36 28.29 1.02 15.94
CA THR A 36 29.23 1.55 14.94
C THR A 36 28.98 0.97 13.55
N LYS A 37 28.03 0.03 13.42
CA LYS A 37 27.70 -0.59 12.14
C LYS A 37 26.98 0.41 11.24
N MET A 38 27.38 0.44 9.98
CA MET A 38 26.68 1.22 8.95
C MET A 38 25.43 0.47 8.50
N VAL A 39 24.37 1.23 8.18
CA VAL A 39 23.16 0.68 7.56
C VAL A 39 23.49 0.27 6.13
N SER A 40 23.31 -1.01 5.78
CA SER A 40 23.59 -1.50 4.42
C SER A 40 22.50 -1.11 3.43
N HIS A 41 21.23 -1.14 3.85
CA HIS A 41 20.07 -0.79 3.01
C HIS A 41 18.90 -0.30 3.85
N THR A 42 18.14 0.67 3.36
CA THR A 42 16.91 1.17 4.04
C THR A 42 15.66 0.82 3.24
N ILE A 43 14.65 0.24 3.89
CA ILE A 43 13.35 -0.02 3.27
C ILE A 43 12.31 0.95 3.83
N TYR A 44 11.63 1.66 2.94
CA TYR A 44 10.48 2.51 3.23
C TYR A 44 9.22 1.78 2.80
N LEU A 45 8.21 1.73 3.67
CA LEU A 45 6.99 0.97 3.45
C LEU A 45 5.78 1.90 3.51
N ILE A 46 4.85 1.74 2.59
CA ILE A 46 3.53 2.38 2.60
C ILE A 46 2.50 1.45 1.98
N GLY A 47 1.28 1.40 2.52
CA GLY A 47 0.15 0.64 1.98
C GLY A 47 -1.12 1.48 2.06
N ASP A 48 -2.22 0.98 1.51
CA ASP A 48 -3.55 1.64 1.54
C ASP A 48 -3.48 3.10 1.04
N ALA A 49 -2.62 3.35 0.05
CA ALA A 49 -2.29 4.68 -0.44
C ALA A 49 -3.19 5.15 -1.60
N GLY A 50 -4.13 4.30 -2.03
CA GLY A 50 -4.90 4.47 -3.26
C GLY A 50 -6.00 5.52 -3.26
N LEU A 51 -6.03 6.45 -2.30
CA LEU A 51 -6.99 7.55 -2.28
C LEU A 51 -6.29 8.88 -2.01
N SER A 52 -6.34 9.78 -2.99
CA SER A 52 -5.80 11.14 -2.86
C SER A 52 -6.69 12.19 -3.51
N PRO A 53 -6.62 13.46 -3.07
CA PRO A 53 -7.35 14.54 -3.73
C PRO A 53 -6.90 14.72 -5.19
N PRO A 54 -7.72 15.35 -6.04
CA PRO A 54 -7.35 15.60 -7.44
C PRO A 54 -6.04 16.38 -7.59
N ASN A 55 -5.09 15.79 -8.31
CA ASN A 55 -3.74 16.30 -8.59
C ASN A 55 -2.92 16.63 -7.34
N GLU A 56 -3.22 16.01 -6.21
CA GLU A 56 -2.50 16.20 -4.96
C GLU A 56 -2.16 14.87 -4.28
N MET A 57 -1.18 14.90 -3.39
CA MET A 57 -0.92 13.82 -2.45
C MET A 57 -1.81 13.95 -1.21
N ASN A 58 -2.34 12.84 -0.71
CA ASN A 58 -2.88 12.78 0.64
C ASN A 58 -1.80 13.10 1.71
N PRO A 59 -2.17 13.40 2.97
CA PRO A 59 -1.20 13.77 4.00
C PRO A 59 -0.13 12.71 4.29
N ALA A 60 -0.46 11.43 4.18
CA ALA A 60 0.50 10.34 4.39
C ALA A 60 1.54 10.30 3.28
N LEU A 61 1.13 10.44 2.01
CA LEU A 61 2.02 10.53 0.86
C LEU A 61 2.92 11.77 0.90
N LYS A 62 2.40 12.91 1.38
CA LYS A 62 3.23 14.12 1.61
C LYS A 62 4.35 13.85 2.63
N LEU A 63 4.05 13.13 3.72
CA LEU A 63 5.06 12.73 4.70
C LEU A 63 6.04 11.70 4.12
N PHE A 64 5.53 10.74 3.34
CA PHE A 64 6.33 9.70 2.70
C PHE A 64 7.34 10.31 1.72
N LYS A 65 6.90 11.19 0.81
CA LYS A 65 7.76 11.97 -0.09
C LYS A 65 8.87 12.68 0.66
N LYS A 66 8.56 13.39 1.75
CA LYS A 66 9.58 14.06 2.59
C LYS A 66 10.63 13.09 3.15
N ARG A 67 10.26 11.84 3.44
CA ARG A 67 11.21 10.80 3.86
C ARG A 67 12.07 10.32 2.69
N LEU A 68 11.45 10.10 1.52
CA LEU A 68 12.15 9.67 0.31
C LEU A 68 13.11 10.73 -0.24
N ASP A 69 12.80 12.02 -0.10
CA ASP A 69 13.68 13.14 -0.49
C ASP A 69 15.05 13.11 0.20
N ASN A 70 15.10 12.54 1.40
CA ASN A 70 16.30 12.45 2.22
C ASN A 70 16.90 11.03 2.19
N ALA A 71 16.35 10.14 1.38
CA ALA A 71 16.79 8.75 1.31
C ALA A 71 18.08 8.63 0.49
N GLN A 72 18.99 7.79 0.98
CA GLN A 72 20.20 7.43 0.26
C GLN A 72 19.88 6.45 -0.89
N SER A 73 20.77 6.35 -1.88
CA SER A 73 20.57 5.48 -3.04
C SER A 73 20.45 3.99 -2.68
N ASN A 74 21.06 3.57 -1.57
CA ASN A 74 20.90 2.22 -1.01
C ASN A 74 19.59 2.13 -0.22
N SER A 75 18.49 2.37 -0.92
CA SER A 75 17.16 2.26 -0.34
C SER A 75 16.11 1.76 -1.33
N THR A 76 15.00 1.28 -0.78
CA THR A 76 13.85 0.78 -1.53
C THR A 76 12.57 1.32 -0.93
N ALA A 77 11.67 1.85 -1.77
CA ALA A 77 10.31 2.19 -1.38
C ALA A 77 9.37 1.09 -1.86
N ILE A 78 8.64 0.45 -0.95
CA ILE A 78 7.67 -0.60 -1.27
C ILE A 78 6.26 -0.08 -0.98
N PHE A 79 5.43 -0.06 -2.02
CA PHE A 79 4.00 0.17 -1.97
C PHE A 79 3.31 -1.19 -1.83
N LEU A 80 2.63 -1.39 -0.70
CA LEU A 80 2.22 -2.69 -0.17
C LEU A 80 0.82 -3.14 -0.62
N GLY A 81 0.26 -2.53 -1.66
CA GLY A 81 -1.09 -2.85 -2.14
C GLY A 81 -2.13 -1.80 -1.80
N ASP A 82 -3.33 -2.03 -2.34
CA ASP A 82 -4.44 -1.10 -2.32
C ASP A 82 -4.02 0.28 -2.85
N ASN A 83 -3.36 0.23 -4.02
CA ASN A 83 -2.80 1.40 -4.68
C ASN A 83 -3.89 2.20 -5.41
N ILE A 84 -5.11 1.66 -5.56
CA ILE A 84 -6.24 2.31 -6.20
C ILE A 84 -7.55 2.04 -5.44
N TYR A 85 -8.23 3.11 -5.02
CA TYR A 85 -9.61 3.05 -4.51
C TYR A 85 -10.60 3.75 -5.46
N PRO A 86 -11.89 3.32 -5.46
CA PRO A 86 -12.42 2.18 -4.70
C PRO A 86 -12.12 0.82 -5.33
N ALA A 87 -11.69 0.79 -6.60
CA ALA A 87 -11.38 -0.42 -7.34
C ALA A 87 -10.23 -0.13 -8.31
N GLY A 88 -9.51 -1.18 -8.71
CA GLY A 88 -8.33 -1.17 -9.57
C GLY A 88 -8.47 -0.45 -10.91
N MET A 89 -7.44 -0.54 -11.74
CA MET A 89 -7.33 0.25 -12.98
C MET A 89 -8.33 -0.20 -14.07
N PRO A 90 -9.35 0.60 -14.44
CA PRO A 90 -10.31 0.25 -15.49
C PRO A 90 -9.74 0.40 -16.91
N ASP A 91 -10.42 -0.16 -17.90
CA ASP A 91 -10.16 0.24 -19.30
C ASP A 91 -10.66 1.68 -19.51
N LYS A 92 -9.78 2.53 -20.05
CA LYS A 92 -10.07 3.92 -20.38
C LYS A 92 -11.22 4.10 -21.38
N LYS A 93 -11.46 3.11 -22.24
CA LYS A 93 -12.56 3.11 -23.22
C LYS A 93 -13.90 2.79 -22.59
N ASP A 94 -13.91 1.98 -21.53
CA ASP A 94 -15.13 1.50 -20.89
C ASP A 94 -15.63 2.51 -19.84
N ASP A 95 -14.73 3.04 -19.00
CA ASP A 95 -15.06 4.08 -18.03
C ASP A 95 -13.93 5.12 -17.91
N LYS A 96 -14.11 6.24 -18.62
CA LYS A 96 -13.15 7.35 -18.64
C LYS A 96 -13.05 8.08 -17.31
N GLU A 97 -14.14 8.19 -16.56
CA GLU A 97 -14.17 8.92 -15.29
C GLU A 97 -13.46 8.11 -14.21
N ALA A 98 -13.81 6.83 -14.08
CA ALA A 98 -13.13 5.92 -13.16
C ALA A 98 -11.65 5.77 -13.51
N TYR A 99 -11.29 5.69 -14.80
CA TYR A 99 -9.90 5.68 -15.23
C TYR A 99 -9.15 6.92 -14.76
N GLN A 100 -9.75 8.10 -14.89
CA GLN A 100 -9.12 9.35 -14.49
C GLN A 100 -8.93 9.44 -12.96
N ALA A 101 -9.87 8.90 -12.18
CA ALA A 101 -9.75 8.78 -10.73
C ALA A 101 -8.66 7.79 -10.32
N ALA A 102 -8.61 6.60 -10.93
CA ALA A 102 -7.57 5.61 -10.68
C ALA A 102 -6.17 6.15 -11.01
N LYS A 103 -6.06 6.80 -12.18
CA LYS A 103 -4.85 7.51 -12.62
C LYS A 103 -4.39 8.56 -11.60
N ASN A 104 -5.32 9.33 -11.04
CA ASN A 104 -5.00 10.34 -10.03
C ASN A 104 -4.35 9.72 -8.79
N ASN A 105 -4.93 8.63 -8.30
CA ASN A 105 -4.45 7.93 -7.10
C ASN A 105 -3.06 7.30 -7.31
N LEU A 106 -2.82 6.73 -8.48
CA LEU A 106 -1.48 6.23 -8.83
C LEU A 106 -0.47 7.37 -9.02
N ASP A 107 -0.84 8.44 -9.73
CA ASP A 107 0.06 9.59 -9.94
C ASP A 107 0.45 10.24 -8.60
N ALA A 108 -0.46 10.33 -7.63
CA ALA A 108 -0.13 10.82 -6.29
C ALA A 108 0.98 9.99 -5.61
N GLN A 109 0.96 8.66 -5.77
CA GLN A 109 2.01 7.77 -5.26
C GLN A 109 3.30 7.88 -6.06
N LEU A 110 3.21 7.89 -7.40
CA LEU A 110 4.36 8.03 -8.29
C LEU A 110 5.09 9.36 -8.07
N ASN A 111 4.38 10.45 -7.79
CA ASN A 111 4.96 11.74 -7.47
C ASN A 111 5.78 11.72 -6.15
N THR A 112 5.56 10.74 -5.26
CA THR A 112 6.43 10.57 -4.09
C THR A 112 7.83 10.08 -4.46
N LEU A 113 8.01 9.56 -5.67
CA LEU A 113 9.27 9.02 -6.18
C LEU A 113 10.07 10.03 -7.01
N GLU A 114 9.53 11.23 -7.26
CA GLU A 114 10.30 12.31 -7.86
C GLU A 114 11.55 12.57 -7.01
N ASP A 115 12.73 12.66 -7.63
CA ASP A 115 14.04 12.82 -6.98
C ASP A 115 14.45 11.71 -5.99
N PHE A 116 13.66 10.64 -5.85
CA PHE A 116 14.03 9.50 -5.03
C PHE A 116 15.15 8.71 -5.72
N SER A 117 16.30 8.60 -5.05
CA SER A 117 17.49 7.94 -5.59
C SER A 117 17.50 6.41 -5.42
N GLY A 118 16.56 5.87 -4.66
CA GLY A 118 16.41 4.43 -4.42
C GLY A 118 15.54 3.74 -5.46
N LYS A 119 15.15 2.49 -5.17
CA LYS A 119 14.34 1.66 -6.07
C LYS A 119 12.88 1.57 -5.61
N PRO A 120 11.88 1.86 -6.46
CA PRO A 120 10.49 1.60 -6.13
C PRO A 120 10.08 0.15 -6.42
N ILE A 121 9.19 -0.38 -5.59
CA ILE A 121 8.50 -1.66 -5.76
C ILE A 121 7.02 -1.43 -5.43
N PHE A 122 6.13 -1.91 -6.28
CA PHE A 122 4.69 -1.93 -6.07
C PHE A 122 4.22 -3.37 -6.01
N ILE A 123 3.32 -3.66 -5.07
CA ILE A 123 2.64 -4.94 -4.90
C ILE A 123 1.13 -4.68 -4.98
N PRO A 124 0.31 -5.57 -5.58
CA PRO A 124 -1.14 -5.43 -5.57
C PRO A 124 -1.75 -5.75 -4.20
N GLY A 125 -2.83 -5.06 -3.86
CA GLY A 125 -3.78 -5.45 -2.81
C GLY A 125 -5.11 -5.92 -3.41
N ASN A 126 -6.07 -6.28 -2.57
CA ASN A 126 -7.37 -6.77 -3.04
C ASN A 126 -8.16 -5.68 -3.79
N HIS A 127 -8.03 -4.40 -3.42
CA HIS A 127 -8.72 -3.33 -4.15
C HIS A 127 -8.20 -3.16 -5.58
N ASP A 128 -6.92 -3.45 -5.81
CA ASP A 128 -6.31 -3.41 -7.14
C ASP A 128 -6.91 -4.48 -8.08
N TRP A 129 -7.42 -5.59 -7.53
CA TRP A 129 -8.09 -6.68 -8.28
C TRP A 129 -9.54 -6.39 -8.66
N TYR A 130 -10.21 -5.46 -7.97
CA TYR A 130 -11.67 -5.29 -8.08
C TYR A 130 -12.16 -4.77 -9.43
N THR A 131 -11.25 -4.37 -10.32
CA THR A 131 -11.56 -4.00 -11.71
C THR A 131 -10.92 -5.00 -12.66
N ASP A 132 -11.73 -5.85 -13.29
CA ASP A 132 -11.32 -6.87 -14.27
C ASP A 132 -10.22 -7.87 -13.83
N GLY A 133 -9.94 -8.01 -12.52
CA GLY A 133 -8.97 -8.97 -11.99
C GLY A 133 -7.57 -8.78 -12.61
N LEU A 134 -6.99 -9.87 -13.12
CA LEU A 134 -5.65 -9.87 -13.72
C LEU A 134 -5.49 -8.86 -14.86
N ASN A 135 -6.52 -8.64 -15.68
CA ASN A 135 -6.45 -7.65 -16.76
C ASN A 135 -6.32 -6.22 -16.20
N GLY A 136 -6.98 -5.92 -15.08
CA GLY A 136 -6.83 -4.64 -14.37
C GLY A 136 -5.46 -4.48 -13.76
N LEU A 137 -4.93 -5.54 -13.15
CA LEU A 137 -3.57 -5.56 -12.63
C LEU A 137 -2.52 -5.36 -13.73
N GLU A 138 -2.68 -6.00 -14.89
CA GLU A 138 -1.79 -5.81 -16.03
C GLU A 138 -1.81 -4.35 -16.50
N ARG A 139 -2.99 -3.73 -16.60
CA ARG A 139 -3.11 -2.30 -16.93
C ARG A 139 -2.44 -1.40 -15.90
N GLN A 140 -2.54 -1.73 -14.61
CA GLN A 140 -1.87 -1.01 -13.53
C GLN A 140 -0.35 -1.17 -13.59
N GLN A 141 0.15 -2.39 -13.76
CA GLN A 141 1.56 -2.72 -13.98
C GLN A 141 2.11 -1.93 -15.17
N ASP A 142 1.42 -1.93 -16.30
CA ASP A 142 1.80 -1.19 -17.50
C ASP A 142 1.82 0.31 -17.28
N TYR A 143 0.82 0.85 -16.57
CA TYR A 143 0.75 2.27 -16.27
C TYR A 143 1.95 2.71 -15.42
N ILE A 144 2.23 1.99 -14.32
CA ILE A 144 3.35 2.26 -13.42
C ILE A 144 4.67 2.09 -14.16
N GLY A 145 4.85 0.99 -14.88
CA GLY A 145 6.07 0.70 -15.61
C GLY A 145 6.39 1.73 -16.69
N LYS A 146 5.36 2.22 -17.40
CA LYS A 146 5.50 3.31 -18.37
C LYS A 146 5.87 4.64 -17.71
N LYS A 147 5.29 4.96 -16.55
CA LYS A 147 5.56 6.20 -15.83
C LYS A 147 6.96 6.28 -15.26
N LEU A 148 7.51 5.14 -14.84
CA LEU A 148 8.85 5.03 -14.29
C LEU A 148 9.92 4.64 -15.32
N ASP A 149 9.53 4.47 -16.59
CA ASP A 149 10.37 3.92 -17.66
C ASP A 149 11.12 2.63 -17.24
N ASN A 150 10.43 1.78 -16.47
CA ASN A 150 11.00 0.57 -15.90
C ASN A 150 9.90 -0.48 -15.68
N LYS A 151 9.97 -1.61 -16.39
CA LYS A 151 9.00 -2.69 -16.25
C LYS A 151 9.16 -3.51 -14.97
N LYS A 152 10.31 -3.44 -14.29
CA LYS A 152 10.64 -4.25 -13.10
C LYS A 152 10.40 -3.45 -11.82
N VAL A 153 9.18 -2.97 -11.66
CA VAL A 153 8.73 -2.14 -10.52
C VAL A 153 7.43 -2.62 -9.90
N PHE A 154 6.63 -3.42 -10.61
CA PHE A 154 5.41 -4.02 -10.11
C PHE A 154 5.63 -5.52 -9.95
N PHE A 155 5.31 -6.06 -8.78
CA PHE A 155 5.60 -7.43 -8.40
C PHE A 155 4.49 -8.03 -7.54
N PRO A 156 4.17 -9.33 -7.67
CA PRO A 156 4.69 -10.22 -8.70
C PRO A 156 4.23 -9.80 -10.11
N GLN A 157 5.05 -10.08 -11.12
CA GLN A 157 4.75 -9.72 -12.50
C GLN A 157 3.78 -10.71 -13.13
N ASP A 158 3.01 -10.23 -14.10
CA ASP A 158 2.28 -11.06 -15.07
C ASP A 158 1.33 -12.08 -14.39
N GLY A 159 0.63 -11.62 -13.34
CA GLY A 159 -0.34 -12.44 -12.60
C GLY A 159 0.28 -13.56 -11.75
N CYS A 160 1.60 -13.57 -11.57
CA CYS A 160 2.26 -14.55 -10.70
C CYS A 160 1.79 -14.39 -9.24
N PRO A 161 1.69 -15.48 -8.47
CA PRO A 161 1.28 -15.39 -7.06
C PRO A 161 2.40 -14.99 -6.10
N ILE A 162 3.66 -15.23 -6.49
CA ILE A 162 4.82 -15.03 -5.63
C ILE A 162 6.05 -14.74 -6.48
N GLN A 163 6.88 -13.80 -6.04
CA GLN A 163 8.14 -13.51 -6.72
C GLN A 163 9.24 -13.10 -5.74
N LYS A 164 10.43 -13.66 -5.95
CA LYS A 164 11.67 -13.26 -5.27
C LYS A 164 12.28 -12.06 -5.98
N ILE A 165 12.65 -11.03 -5.22
CA ILE A 165 13.25 -9.79 -5.69
C ILE A 165 14.56 -9.59 -4.92
N ASP A 166 15.67 -9.63 -5.63
CA ASP A 166 16.99 -9.34 -5.05
C ASP A 166 17.16 -7.81 -4.97
N VAL A 167 17.13 -7.25 -3.75
CA VAL A 167 17.12 -5.79 -3.51
C VAL A 167 18.55 -5.26 -3.40
N SER A 168 19.38 -5.96 -2.63
CA SER A 168 20.82 -5.75 -2.45
C SER A 168 21.50 -7.10 -2.16
N ASP A 169 22.83 -7.12 -2.00
CA ASP A 169 23.58 -8.32 -1.67
C ASP A 169 23.18 -8.93 -0.30
N ASP A 170 22.64 -8.10 0.60
CA ASP A 170 22.22 -8.50 1.94
C ASP A 170 20.70 -8.68 2.09
N VAL A 171 19.90 -8.24 1.10
CA VAL A 171 18.44 -8.12 1.24
C VAL A 171 17.71 -8.71 0.05
N VAL A 172 16.81 -9.65 0.35
CA VAL A 172 15.84 -10.21 -0.59
C VAL A 172 14.43 -9.89 -0.10
N VAL A 173 13.57 -9.48 -1.02
CA VAL A 173 12.12 -9.34 -0.79
C VAL A 173 11.40 -10.49 -1.47
N ILE A 174 10.47 -11.11 -0.77
CA ILE A 174 9.52 -12.07 -1.34
C ILE A 174 8.16 -11.37 -1.41
N ALA A 175 7.75 -10.96 -2.62
CA ALA A 175 6.45 -10.38 -2.86
C ALA A 175 5.41 -11.49 -3.05
N LEU A 176 4.26 -11.36 -2.40
CA LEU A 176 3.13 -12.27 -2.55
C LEU A 176 1.91 -11.46 -3.00
N ASP A 177 1.21 -11.93 -4.04
CA ASP A 177 -0.14 -11.48 -4.34
C ASP A 177 -1.10 -12.32 -3.50
N THR A 178 -1.58 -11.76 -2.38
CA THR A 178 -2.48 -12.48 -1.48
C THR A 178 -3.86 -12.70 -2.08
N GLU A 179 -4.33 -11.81 -2.94
CA GLU A 179 -5.67 -11.92 -3.52
C GLU A 179 -5.72 -13.06 -4.54
N TRP A 180 -4.62 -13.34 -5.23
CA TRP A 180 -4.49 -14.53 -6.08
C TRP A 180 -4.82 -15.84 -5.33
N TYR A 181 -4.36 -15.98 -4.07
CA TYR A 181 -4.65 -17.16 -3.25
C TYR A 181 -6.07 -17.18 -2.68
N LEU A 182 -6.66 -16.01 -2.45
CA LEU A 182 -7.94 -15.86 -1.76
C LEU A 182 -9.14 -15.84 -2.70
N THR A 183 -8.95 -15.39 -3.95
CA THR A 183 -10.02 -15.27 -4.93
C THR A 183 -10.54 -16.65 -5.38
N LYS A 184 -11.76 -16.69 -5.90
CA LYS A 184 -12.36 -17.92 -6.44
C LYS A 184 -11.93 -18.13 -7.88
N TRP A 185 -11.03 -19.08 -8.11
CA TRP A 185 -10.44 -19.29 -9.43
C TRP A 185 -11.44 -19.67 -10.51
N ASP A 186 -12.55 -20.32 -10.15
CA ASP A 186 -13.65 -20.62 -11.08
C ASP A 186 -14.24 -19.37 -11.75
N LYS A 187 -14.01 -18.17 -11.19
CA LYS A 187 -14.44 -16.89 -11.76
C LYS A 187 -13.37 -16.19 -12.61
N HIS A 188 -12.16 -16.75 -12.67
CA HIS A 188 -10.99 -16.18 -13.33
C HIS A 188 -10.31 -17.29 -14.16
N PRO A 189 -10.92 -17.70 -15.29
CA PRO A 189 -10.42 -18.82 -16.08
C PRO A 189 -9.01 -18.59 -16.65
N SER A 190 -8.59 -17.33 -16.81
CA SER A 190 -7.26 -16.94 -17.31
C SER A 190 -6.21 -16.74 -16.22
N MET A 191 -6.39 -17.33 -15.03
CA MET A 191 -5.53 -17.04 -13.87
C MET A 191 -4.06 -17.48 -14.01
N ASN A 192 -3.80 -18.41 -14.93
CA ASN A 192 -2.46 -18.97 -15.17
C ASN A 192 -2.06 -18.86 -16.65
N ASP A 193 -2.74 -18.01 -17.42
CA ASP A 193 -2.40 -17.72 -18.81
C ASP A 193 -1.30 -16.65 -18.86
#